data_AF-A0A9E3TEW3-F1
#
_entry.id   AF-A0A9E3TEW3-F1
#
_cell.length_a   1.000
_cell.length_b   1.000
_cell.length_c   1.000
_cell.angle_alpha   90.00
_cell.angle_beta   90.00
_cell.angle_gamma   90.00
#
_symmetry.space_group_name_H-M   'P 1'
#
loop_
_entity.id
_entity.type
_entity.pdbx_description
1 polymer ?
#
loop_
_entity_poly.entity_id
_entity_poly.type
_entity_poly.pdbx_seq_one_letter_code
_entity_poly.pdbx_strand_id
1 'polypeptide(L)'
;MEIVVVRFPPAGRCVTCDPSGFDLGVGESCIAETDRGPEFGIVAQLGFRYERAGEPERPLPNVRRRATQEDEEAYAHKVVLEREGREYCIARIEEHRLPMKLGRVERQLDGKKMTFYFTAEGRVDFRELVRDLTGKFHARVELRQIGARDDAGMHGGCGLCGRVLCCADWIRGFDPVSIKMAKVQGLSLNPAKISGMCGRLMCCLRFEYEPRQDPRRRGGDADSASASPPEDPGPRDERRVLPVIP
;
A
#
# COMPACT_ATOMS: atom_id res chain seq x y z
N MET A 1 9.35 -24.21 5.95
CA MET A 1 7.88 -24.07 5.97
C MET A 1 7.35 -23.86 4.55
N GLU A 2 6.26 -24.51 4.17
CA GLU A 2 5.56 -24.23 2.90
C GLU A 2 4.95 -22.83 2.93
N ILE A 3 5.04 -22.11 1.82
CA ILE A 3 4.47 -20.77 1.69
C ILE A 3 3.75 -20.63 0.35
N VAL A 4 2.72 -19.80 0.35
CA VAL A 4 2.00 -19.42 -0.87
C VAL A 4 2.05 -17.91 -1.04
N VAL A 5 2.28 -17.45 -2.25
CA VAL A 5 2.19 -16.03 -2.60
C VAL A 5 0.78 -15.79 -3.11
N VAL A 6 -0.02 -15.06 -2.35
CA VAL A 6 -1.40 -14.73 -2.72
C VAL A 6 -1.42 -13.31 -3.29
N ARG A 7 -1.96 -13.18 -4.50
CA ARG A 7 -2.22 -11.91 -5.16
C ARG A 7 -3.64 -11.46 -4.87
N PHE A 8 -3.78 -10.27 -4.30
CA PHE A 8 -5.08 -9.64 -4.00
C PHE A 8 -5.42 -8.62 -5.09
N PRO A 9 -6.38 -8.90 -5.99
CA PRO A 9 -6.83 -7.91 -6.96
C PRO A 9 -7.78 -6.90 -6.30
N PRO A 10 -7.86 -5.64 -6.78
CA PRO A 10 -7.34 -5.11 -8.05
C PRO A 10 -5.90 -4.55 -8.00
N ALA A 11 -5.32 -4.29 -6.82
CA ALA A 11 -4.03 -3.60 -6.70
C ALA A 11 -2.80 -4.46 -7.06
N GLY A 12 -2.99 -5.75 -7.36
CA GLY A 12 -1.90 -6.67 -7.67
C GLY A 12 -0.95 -6.91 -6.49
N ARG A 13 -1.36 -6.56 -5.26
CA ARG A 13 -0.57 -6.77 -4.05
C ARG A 13 -0.34 -8.25 -3.85
N CYS A 14 0.91 -8.68 -3.88
CA CYS A 14 1.30 -10.04 -3.54
C CYS A 14 1.75 -10.09 -2.08
N VAL A 15 1.14 -10.97 -1.29
CA VAL A 15 1.53 -11.22 0.10
C VAL A 15 1.92 -12.68 0.23
N THR A 16 3.03 -12.92 0.93
CA THR A 16 3.40 -14.29 1.31
C THR A 16 2.55 -14.71 2.49
N CYS A 17 1.79 -15.79 2.33
CA CYS A 17 0.89 -16.34 3.31
C CYS A 17 1.30 -17.79 3.66
N ASP A 18 0.91 -18.22 4.85
CA ASP A 18 0.96 -19.63 5.25
C ASP A 18 -0.28 -20.35 4.68
N PRO A 19 -0.13 -21.43 3.89
CA PRO A 19 -1.26 -22.20 3.37
C PRO A 19 -2.07 -22.90 4.47
N SER A 20 -1.63 -22.91 5.72
CA SER A 20 -2.34 -23.48 6.88
C SER A 20 -2.77 -24.95 6.66
N GLY A 21 -1.97 -25.71 5.90
CA GLY A 21 -2.24 -27.11 5.56
C GLY A 21 -3.22 -27.32 4.40
N PHE A 22 -3.67 -26.27 3.71
CA PHE A 22 -4.45 -26.40 2.49
C PHE A 22 -3.55 -26.67 1.28
N ASP A 23 -3.84 -27.74 0.54
CA ASP A 23 -3.21 -28.02 -0.77
C ASP A 23 -3.80 -27.07 -1.82
N LEU A 24 -3.05 -26.01 -2.15
CA LEU A 24 -3.46 -24.95 -3.05
C LEU A 24 -2.59 -24.96 -4.30
N GLY A 25 -3.23 -24.96 -5.46
CA GLY A 25 -2.55 -24.82 -6.75
C GLY A 25 -2.31 -23.35 -7.16
N VAL A 26 -1.33 -23.10 -8.02
CA VAL A 26 -1.19 -21.79 -8.70
C VAL A 26 -2.43 -21.54 -9.54
N GLY A 27 -3.02 -20.35 -9.38
CA GLY A 27 -4.26 -19.95 -10.03
C GLY A 27 -5.53 -20.24 -9.21
N GLU A 28 -5.44 -20.99 -8.11
CA GLU A 28 -6.60 -21.23 -7.26
C GLU A 28 -6.99 -19.98 -6.44
N SER A 29 -8.30 -19.79 -6.29
CA SER A 29 -8.91 -18.76 -5.46
C SER A 29 -8.91 -19.18 -3.99
N CYS A 30 -8.53 -18.29 -3.09
CA CYS A 30 -8.52 -18.52 -1.64
C CYS A 30 -8.95 -17.28 -0.86
N ILE A 31 -9.40 -17.52 0.37
CA ILE A 31 -9.68 -16.45 1.33
C ILE A 31 -8.53 -16.41 2.33
N ALA A 32 -7.78 -15.33 2.35
CA ALA A 32 -6.67 -15.12 3.27
C ALA A 32 -7.02 -14.06 4.31
N GLU A 33 -6.58 -14.27 5.55
CA GLU A 33 -6.68 -13.27 6.60
C GLU A 33 -5.59 -12.22 6.39
N THR A 34 -5.98 -10.95 6.38
CA THR A 34 -5.05 -9.82 6.28
C THR A 34 -5.31 -8.86 7.43
N ASP A 35 -4.46 -7.84 7.59
CA ASP A 35 -4.69 -6.77 8.58
C ASP A 35 -6.05 -6.04 8.41
N ARG A 36 -6.71 -6.22 7.26
CA ARG A 36 -8.02 -5.63 6.92
C ARG A 36 -9.19 -6.59 7.09
N GLY A 37 -8.92 -7.81 7.56
CA GLY A 37 -9.88 -8.90 7.63
C GLY A 37 -9.71 -9.93 6.50
N PRO A 38 -10.71 -10.80 6.28
CA PRO A 38 -10.69 -11.78 5.19
C PRO A 38 -10.76 -11.07 3.83
N GLU A 39 -9.81 -11.38 2.96
CA GLU A 39 -9.75 -10.88 1.59
C GLU A 39 -9.72 -12.04 0.59
N PHE A 40 -10.35 -11.84 -0.57
CA PHE A 40 -10.30 -12.75 -1.71
C PHE A 40 -8.98 -12.56 -2.43
N GLY A 41 -8.25 -13.65 -2.65
CA GLY A 41 -6.97 -13.65 -3.31
C GLY A 41 -6.81 -14.85 -4.23
N ILE A 42 -5.87 -14.74 -5.17
CA ILE A 42 -5.53 -15.79 -6.12
C ILE A 42 -4.10 -16.21 -5.84
N VAL A 43 -3.85 -17.51 -5.73
CA VAL A 43 -2.50 -18.04 -5.52
C VAL A 43 -1.66 -17.76 -6.77
N ALA A 44 -0.66 -16.91 -6.64
CA ALA A 44 0.23 -16.51 -7.72
C ALA A 44 1.46 -17.41 -7.83
N GLN A 45 1.96 -17.92 -6.70
CA GLN A 45 3.16 -18.76 -6.68
C GLN A 45 3.17 -19.65 -5.44
N LEU A 46 3.71 -20.87 -5.58
CA LEU A 46 4.02 -21.78 -4.49
C LEU A 46 5.53 -21.69 -4.17
N GLY A 47 5.90 -21.84 -2.91
CA GLY A 47 7.30 -21.82 -2.52
C GLY A 47 7.56 -22.42 -1.15
N PHE A 48 8.84 -22.39 -0.77
CA PHE A 48 9.29 -22.81 0.54
C PHE A 48 10.07 -21.67 1.18
N ARG A 49 9.73 -21.35 2.43
CA ARG A 49 10.55 -20.49 3.29
C ARG A 49 11.53 -21.38 4.04
N TYR A 50 12.82 -21.14 3.83
CA TYR A 50 13.89 -21.68 4.66
C TYR A 50 14.14 -20.71 5.81
N GLU A 51 13.97 -21.18 7.03
CA GLU A 51 14.34 -20.42 8.22
C GLU A 51 15.87 -20.38 8.31
N ARG A 52 16.43 -19.16 8.30
CA ARG A 52 17.82 -18.96 8.69
C ARG A 52 17.89 -18.91 10.21
N ALA A 53 18.79 -19.69 10.80
CA ALA A 53 19.04 -19.67 12.22
C ALA A 53 19.41 -18.24 12.67
N GLY A 54 18.61 -17.65 13.56
CA GLY A 54 18.85 -16.33 14.16
C GLY A 54 17.99 -15.18 13.63
N GLU A 55 17.17 -15.35 12.59
CA GLU A 55 16.22 -14.31 12.17
C GLU A 55 14.93 -14.36 13.02
N PRO A 56 14.38 -13.21 13.45
CA PRO A 56 13.11 -13.17 14.17
C PRO A 56 11.98 -13.65 13.25
N GLU A 57 11.19 -14.62 13.73
CA GLU A 57 9.99 -15.09 13.05
C GLU A 57 9.01 -13.92 12.85
N ARG A 58 8.82 -13.51 11.59
CA ARG A 58 7.71 -12.62 11.24
C ARG A 58 6.48 -13.49 10.98
N PRO A 59 5.40 -13.36 11.78
CA PRO A 59 4.19 -14.14 11.57
C PRO A 59 3.64 -13.82 10.18
N LEU A 60 3.39 -14.87 9.40
CA LEU A 60 2.76 -14.74 8.10
C LEU A 60 1.24 -14.65 8.28
N PRO A 61 0.54 -13.89 7.42
CA PRO A 61 -0.90 -13.99 7.33
C PRO A 61 -1.30 -15.40 6.86
N ASN A 62 -2.41 -15.92 7.39
CA ASN A 62 -2.84 -17.29 7.15
C ASN A 62 -3.90 -17.36 6.04
N VAL A 63 -3.83 -18.37 5.18
CA VAL A 63 -4.96 -18.75 4.32
C VAL A 63 -6.02 -19.41 5.18
N ARG A 64 -7.24 -18.84 5.22
CA ARG A 64 -8.32 -19.38 6.04
C ARG A 64 -8.97 -20.60 5.41
N ARG A 65 -9.18 -20.56 4.09
CA ARG A 65 -9.83 -21.62 3.31
C ARG A 65 -9.70 -21.38 1.81
N ARG A 66 -9.98 -22.44 1.03
CA ARG A 66 -10.26 -22.34 -0.40
C ARG A 66 -11.52 -21.50 -0.65
N ALA A 67 -11.52 -20.70 -1.70
CA ALA A 67 -12.70 -19.95 -2.10
C ALA A 67 -13.74 -20.93 -2.68
N THR A 68 -15.00 -20.70 -2.36
CA THR A 68 -16.13 -21.41 -2.99
C THR A 68 -16.57 -20.64 -4.24
N GLN A 69 -17.39 -21.27 -5.07
CA GLN A 69 -18.01 -20.59 -6.21
C GLN A 69 -18.82 -19.35 -5.78
N GLU A 70 -19.50 -19.42 -4.63
CA GLU A 70 -20.21 -18.27 -4.05
C GLU A 70 -19.27 -17.10 -3.73
N ASP A 71 -18.04 -17.36 -3.28
CA ASP A 71 -17.06 -16.29 -3.01
C ASP A 71 -16.57 -15.64 -4.31
N GLU A 72 -16.39 -16.42 -5.38
CA GLU A 72 -15.98 -15.90 -6.68
C GLU A 72 -17.07 -15.01 -7.28
N GLU A 73 -18.33 -15.45 -7.21
CA GLU A 73 -19.49 -14.66 -7.61
C GLU A 73 -19.65 -13.40 -6.76
N ALA A 74 -19.49 -13.50 -5.44
CA ALA A 74 -19.51 -12.36 -4.53
C ALA A 74 -18.37 -11.37 -4.84
N TYR A 75 -17.17 -11.86 -5.17
CA TYR A 75 -16.04 -11.03 -5.56
C TYR A 75 -16.29 -10.32 -6.90
N ALA A 76 -16.82 -11.03 -7.90
CA ALA A 76 -17.18 -10.43 -9.18
C ALA A 76 -18.23 -9.33 -9.01
N HIS A 77 -19.28 -9.58 -8.24
CA HIS A 77 -20.31 -8.58 -7.93
C HIS A 77 -19.74 -7.39 -7.15
N LYS A 78 -18.84 -7.65 -6.19
CA LYS A 78 -18.12 -6.60 -5.46
C LYS A 78 -17.34 -5.68 -6.41
N VAL A 79 -16.63 -6.23 -7.40
CA VAL A 79 -15.84 -5.44 -8.36
C VAL A 79 -16.75 -4.52 -9.19
N VAL A 80 -17.92 -5.01 -9.62
CA VAL A 80 -18.91 -4.20 -10.34
C VAL A 80 -19.40 -3.04 -9.46
N LEU A 81 -19.81 -3.33 -8.22
CA LEU A 81 -20.31 -2.31 -7.29
C LEU A 81 -19.23 -1.30 -6.86
N GLU A 82 -17.97 -1.70 -6.76
CA GLU A 82 -16.85 -0.78 -6.53
C GLU A 82 -16.68 0.20 -7.69
N ARG A 83 -16.80 -0.28 -8.93
CA ARG A 83 -16.73 0.55 -10.13
C ARG A 83 -17.92 1.52 -10.21
N GLU A 84 -19.13 1.02 -10.03
CA GLU A 84 -20.34 1.85 -10.00
C GLU A 84 -20.29 2.88 -8.85
N GLY A 85 -19.79 2.46 -7.68
CA GLY A 85 -19.50 3.31 -6.52
C GLY A 85 -18.57 4.45 -6.86
N ARG A 86 -17.48 4.14 -7.57
CA ARG A 86 -16.49 5.12 -8.01
C ARG A 86 -17.10 6.13 -8.98
N GLU A 87 -17.75 5.65 -10.04
CA GLU A 87 -18.35 6.50 -11.08
C GLU A 87 -19.41 7.44 -10.48
N TYR A 88 -20.29 6.90 -9.63
CA TYR A 88 -21.33 7.68 -8.96
C TYR A 88 -20.76 8.71 -7.98
N CYS A 89 -19.77 8.32 -7.17
CA CYS A 89 -19.14 9.23 -6.21
C CYS A 89 -18.43 10.40 -6.91
N ILE A 90 -17.74 10.15 -8.04
CA ILE A 90 -17.13 11.21 -8.85
C ILE A 90 -18.19 12.21 -9.32
N ALA A 91 -19.30 11.73 -9.89
CA ALA A 91 -20.38 12.60 -10.35
C ALA A 91 -20.98 13.46 -9.22
N ARG A 92 -21.19 12.87 -8.04
CA ARG A 92 -21.69 13.61 -6.86
C ARG A 92 -20.67 14.61 -6.32
N ILE A 93 -19.38 14.29 -6.32
CA ILE A 93 -18.31 15.23 -5.91
C ILE A 93 -18.33 16.47 -6.80
N GLU A 94 -18.49 16.29 -8.11
CA GLU A 94 -18.58 17.40 -9.08
C GLU A 94 -19.86 18.24 -8.88
N GLU A 95 -21.01 17.58 -8.70
CA GLU A 95 -22.31 18.25 -8.47
C GLU A 95 -22.31 19.09 -7.20
N HIS A 96 -21.79 18.54 -6.10
CA HIS A 96 -21.68 19.23 -4.81
C HIS A 96 -20.48 20.19 -4.75
N ARG A 97 -19.65 20.25 -5.81
CA ARG A 97 -18.44 21.08 -5.92
C ARG A 97 -17.48 20.90 -4.73
N LEU A 98 -17.29 19.66 -4.30
CA LEU A 98 -16.46 19.36 -3.14
C LEU A 98 -14.97 19.45 -3.52
N PRO A 99 -14.14 20.18 -2.75
CA PRO A 99 -12.71 20.33 -3.03
C PRO A 99 -11.92 19.07 -2.61
N MET A 100 -12.22 17.94 -3.25
CA MET A 100 -11.64 16.63 -2.98
C MET A 100 -11.45 15.83 -4.27
N LYS A 101 -10.54 14.86 -4.25
CA LYS A 101 -10.33 13.93 -5.35
C LYS A 101 -10.50 12.49 -4.85
N LEU A 102 -11.39 11.75 -5.48
CA LEU A 102 -11.60 10.34 -5.18
C LEU A 102 -10.40 9.51 -5.69
N GLY A 103 -9.82 8.70 -4.82
CA GLY A 103 -8.78 7.73 -5.15
C GLY A 103 -9.39 6.38 -5.50
N ARG A 104 -9.71 5.59 -4.47
CA ARG A 104 -10.21 4.21 -4.61
C ARG A 104 -11.51 4.00 -3.83
N VAL A 105 -12.32 3.06 -4.29
CA VAL A 105 -13.48 2.53 -3.56
C VAL A 105 -13.20 1.07 -3.22
N GLU A 106 -13.43 0.69 -1.97
CA GLU A 106 -13.33 -0.69 -1.48
C GLU A 106 -14.65 -1.09 -0.82
N ARG A 107 -15.21 -2.22 -1.21
CA ARG A 107 -16.39 -2.83 -0.59
C ARG A 107 -15.95 -4.09 0.17
N GLN A 108 -16.42 -4.27 1.40
CA GLN A 108 -16.13 -5.51 2.13
C GLN A 108 -16.78 -6.72 1.45
N LEU A 109 -16.18 -7.90 1.60
CA LEU A 109 -16.72 -9.14 1.04
C LEU A 109 -18.13 -9.45 1.55
N ASP A 110 -18.45 -9.10 2.80
CA ASP A 110 -19.79 -9.25 3.37
C ASP A 110 -20.81 -8.23 2.85
N GLY A 111 -20.37 -7.26 2.03
CA GLY A 111 -21.18 -6.21 1.44
C GLY A 111 -21.70 -5.15 2.40
N LYS A 112 -21.39 -5.22 3.70
CA LYS A 112 -21.99 -4.33 4.73
C LYS A 112 -21.38 -2.94 4.74
N LYS A 113 -20.14 -2.80 4.27
CA LYS A 113 -19.38 -1.55 4.30
C LYS A 113 -18.76 -1.23 2.95
N MET A 114 -18.86 0.03 2.55
CA MET A 114 -18.14 0.61 1.42
C MET A 114 -17.27 1.77 1.91
N THR A 115 -15.98 1.71 1.62
CA THR A 115 -14.97 2.69 2.01
C THR A 115 -14.51 3.45 0.77
N PHE A 116 -14.64 4.77 0.80
CA PHE A 116 -14.27 5.69 -0.26
C PHE A 116 -13.02 6.44 0.18
N TYR A 117 -11.90 6.14 -0.45
CA TYR A 117 -10.62 6.80 -0.18
C TYR A 117 -10.50 8.06 -1.02
N PHE A 118 -10.16 9.18 -0.39
CA PHE A 118 -10.05 10.46 -1.07
C PHE A 118 -8.85 11.27 -0.58
N THR A 119 -8.41 12.21 -1.40
CA THR A 119 -7.42 13.24 -1.04
C THR A 119 -8.11 14.61 -1.02
N ALA A 120 -7.71 15.47 -0.09
CA ALA A 120 -8.17 16.85 0.02
C ALA A 120 -7.09 17.69 0.70
N GLU A 121 -6.98 18.96 0.34
CA GLU A 121 -6.00 19.90 0.94
C GLU A 121 -6.50 20.46 2.29
N GLY A 122 -7.82 20.61 2.43
CA GLY A 122 -8.46 21.19 3.60
C GLY A 122 -9.62 20.35 4.12
N ARG A 123 -10.41 20.95 5.01
CA ARG A 123 -11.66 20.35 5.50
C ARG A 123 -12.69 20.34 4.38
N VAL A 124 -13.39 19.22 4.23
CA VAL A 124 -14.45 19.02 3.24
C VAL A 124 -15.73 18.70 4.00
N ASP A 125 -16.82 19.42 3.70
CA ASP A 125 -18.14 19.07 4.21
C ASP A 125 -18.82 18.09 3.25
N PHE A 126 -18.78 16.80 3.61
CA PHE A 126 -19.29 15.71 2.77
C PHE A 126 -20.66 15.19 3.23
N ARG A 127 -21.40 15.95 4.05
CA ARG A 127 -22.69 15.50 4.60
C ARG A 127 -23.70 15.10 3.53
N GLU A 128 -23.86 15.91 2.47
CA GLU A 128 -24.76 15.58 1.36
C GLU A 128 -24.24 14.40 0.53
N LEU A 129 -22.92 14.35 0.26
CA LEU A 129 -22.31 13.21 -0.43
C LEU A 129 -22.57 11.88 0.29
N VAL A 130 -22.44 11.85 1.62
CA VAL A 130 -22.73 10.64 2.41
C VAL A 130 -24.18 10.21 2.25
N ARG A 131 -25.13 11.16 2.25
CA ARG A 131 -26.56 10.85 2.05
C ARG A 131 -26.80 10.23 0.68
N ASP A 132 -26.22 10.81 -0.37
CA ASP A 132 -26.35 10.28 -1.73
C ASP A 132 -25.77 8.86 -1.86
N LEU A 133 -24.60 8.62 -1.27
CA LEU A 133 -23.93 7.32 -1.31
C LEU A 133 -24.69 6.26 -0.50
N THR A 134 -25.13 6.59 0.71
CA THR A 134 -25.90 5.68 1.56
C THR A 134 -27.27 5.39 0.95
N GLY A 135 -27.91 6.38 0.32
CA GLY A 135 -29.18 6.22 -0.38
C GLY A 135 -29.09 5.27 -1.58
N LYS A 136 -27.96 5.28 -2.31
CA LYS A 136 -27.78 4.43 -3.49
C LYS A 136 -27.35 3.00 -3.17
N PHE A 137 -26.36 2.82 -2.28
CA PHE A 137 -25.67 1.52 -2.14
C PHE A 137 -26.18 0.66 -1.00
N HIS A 138 -27.10 1.17 -0.16
CA HIS A 138 -27.68 0.46 0.99
C HIS A 138 -26.63 -0.24 1.88
N ALA A 139 -25.43 0.34 1.97
CA ALA A 139 -24.31 -0.14 2.75
C ALA A 139 -23.80 0.99 3.66
N ARG A 140 -23.10 0.64 4.73
CA ARG A 140 -22.42 1.62 5.57
C ARG A 140 -21.32 2.29 4.76
N VAL A 141 -21.48 3.58 4.50
CA VAL A 141 -20.49 4.40 3.78
C VAL A 141 -19.46 4.95 4.78
N GLU A 142 -18.19 4.75 4.48
CA GLU A 142 -17.07 5.36 5.19
C GLU A 142 -16.23 6.17 4.20
N LEU A 143 -16.02 7.45 4.50
CA LEU A 143 -15.11 8.30 3.74
C LEU A 143 -13.78 8.38 4.50
N ARG A 144 -12.68 7.98 3.85
CA ARG A 144 -11.36 7.97 4.45
C ARG A 144 -10.41 8.89 3.68
N GLN A 145 -9.93 9.92 4.34
CA GLN A 145 -8.89 10.78 3.79
C GLN A 145 -7.55 10.04 3.81
N ILE A 146 -6.83 10.08 2.70
CA ILE A 146 -5.48 9.55 2.55
C ILE A 146 -4.53 10.65 2.08
N GLY A 147 -3.24 10.49 2.38
CA GLY A 147 -2.22 11.39 1.87
C GLY A 147 -1.97 11.14 0.37
N ALA A 148 -1.51 12.17 -0.36
CA ALA A 148 -1.13 12.04 -1.77
C ALA A 148 -0.10 10.92 -2.03
N ARG A 149 0.76 10.63 -1.05
CA ARG A 149 1.74 9.54 -1.13
C ARG A 149 1.10 8.15 -1.04
N ASP A 150 0.14 7.99 -0.13
CA ASP A 150 -0.59 6.73 0.02
C ASP A 150 -1.47 6.49 -1.20
N ASP A 151 -2.09 7.53 -1.74
CA ASP A 151 -2.84 7.49 -2.99
C ASP A 151 -1.97 7.00 -4.16
N ALA A 152 -0.77 7.58 -4.33
CA ALA A 152 0.19 7.10 -5.33
C ALA A 152 0.65 5.65 -5.07
N GLY A 153 0.83 5.26 -3.80
CA GLY A 153 1.18 3.89 -3.43
C GLY A 153 0.06 2.89 -3.76
N MET A 154 -1.21 3.30 -3.64
CA MET A 154 -2.37 2.47 -3.98
C MET A 154 -2.56 2.30 -5.48
N HIS A 155 -2.29 3.35 -6.27
CA HIS A 155 -2.34 3.28 -7.73
C HIS A 155 -1.12 2.56 -8.32
N GLY A 156 0.00 2.51 -7.59
CA GLY A 156 1.25 1.93 -8.05
C GLY A 156 1.95 2.81 -9.10
N GLY A 157 2.83 2.18 -9.89
CA GLY A 157 3.61 2.84 -10.93
C GLY A 157 5.13 2.72 -10.71
N CYS A 158 5.88 3.42 -11.56
CA CYS A 158 7.34 3.40 -11.55
C CYS A 158 7.91 4.77 -11.17
N GLY A 159 8.89 4.79 -10.26
CA GLY A 159 9.63 5.99 -9.92
C GLY A 159 10.58 6.42 -11.05
N LEU A 160 11.19 7.59 -10.87
CA LEU A 160 12.23 8.13 -11.77
C LEU A 160 13.43 7.18 -11.95
N CYS A 161 13.65 6.28 -10.99
CA CYS A 161 14.67 5.24 -11.05
C CYS A 161 14.27 4.01 -11.89
N GLY A 162 13.08 3.99 -12.50
CA GLY A 162 12.57 2.87 -13.29
C GLY A 162 12.06 1.68 -12.47
N ARG A 163 12.14 1.75 -11.13
CA ARG A 163 11.63 0.71 -10.22
C ARG A 163 10.20 1.03 -9.76
N VAL A 164 9.48 0.03 -9.27
CA VAL A 164 8.19 0.21 -8.61
C VAL A 164 8.30 1.25 -7.48
N LEU A 165 7.26 2.05 -7.28
CA LEU A 165 7.25 3.08 -6.23
C LEU A 165 7.63 2.51 -4.85
N CYS A 166 8.59 3.16 -4.18
CA CYS A 166 9.03 2.84 -2.81
C CYS A 166 7.81 2.68 -1.84
N CYS A 167 6.75 3.48 -2.02
CA CYS A 167 5.51 3.43 -1.20
C CYS A 167 4.50 2.32 -1.59
N ALA A 168 4.59 1.78 -2.80
CA ALA A 168 3.78 0.65 -3.24
C ALA A 168 4.42 -0.68 -2.83
N ASP A 169 5.76 -0.74 -2.86
CA ASP A 169 6.57 -1.93 -2.60
C ASP A 169 6.73 -2.19 -1.09
N TRP A 170 7.68 -1.52 -0.42
CA TRP A 170 8.13 -1.91 0.91
C TRP A 170 8.07 -0.81 1.98
N ILE A 171 8.08 0.49 1.63
CA ILE A 171 8.03 1.57 2.62
C ILE A 171 6.57 1.84 3.03
N ARG A 172 6.25 1.63 4.32
CA ARG A 172 4.91 1.89 4.90
C ARG A 172 4.90 3.02 5.93
N GLY A 173 6.03 3.31 6.56
CA GLY A 173 6.22 4.44 7.48
C GLY A 173 7.05 5.53 6.81
N PHE A 174 6.56 6.77 6.83
CA PHE A 174 7.20 7.88 6.15
C PHE A 174 7.70 8.93 7.12
N ASP A 175 9.02 8.96 7.31
CA ASP A 175 9.70 10.07 7.94
C ASP A 175 9.58 11.36 7.09
N PRO A 176 9.56 12.54 7.72
CA PRO A 176 9.64 13.82 7.02
C PRO A 176 10.90 13.91 6.16
N VAL A 177 10.71 14.25 4.89
CA VAL A 177 11.80 14.46 3.92
C VAL A 177 12.05 15.96 3.81
N SER A 178 13.32 16.38 3.81
CA SER A 178 13.70 17.79 3.67
C SER A 178 14.60 18.03 2.46
N ILE A 179 14.58 19.25 1.93
CA ILE A 179 15.44 19.70 0.82
C ILE A 179 16.93 19.56 1.18
N LYS A 180 17.29 19.68 2.47
CA LYS A 180 18.66 19.49 2.95
C LYS A 180 19.20 18.09 2.61
N MET A 181 18.35 17.07 2.65
CA MET A 181 18.74 15.68 2.33
C MET A 181 19.15 15.57 0.86
N ALA A 182 18.34 16.12 -0.06
CA ALA A 182 18.67 16.17 -1.48
C ALA A 182 19.98 16.93 -1.76
N LYS A 183 20.20 18.05 -1.06
CA LYS A 183 21.45 18.82 -1.16
C LYS A 183 22.66 18.01 -0.67
N VAL A 184 22.52 17.26 0.43
CA VAL A 184 23.60 16.44 0.99
C VAL A 184 24.00 15.33 0.02
N GLN A 185 23.03 14.75 -0.68
CA GLN A 185 23.22 13.71 -1.71
C GLN A 185 23.66 14.26 -3.08
N GLY A 186 23.89 15.56 -3.21
CA GLY A 186 24.36 16.17 -4.47
C GLY A 186 23.31 16.21 -5.58
N LEU A 187 22.03 16.07 -5.25
CA LEU A 187 20.94 16.14 -6.24
C LEU A 187 20.61 17.59 -6.58
N SER A 188 20.25 17.82 -7.85
CA SER A 188 19.75 19.11 -8.33
C SER A 188 18.44 19.46 -7.62
N LEU A 189 18.29 20.70 -7.18
CA LEU A 189 17.09 21.19 -6.47
C LEU A 189 15.90 21.46 -7.41
N ASN A 190 15.94 20.98 -8.65
CA ASN A 190 14.81 21.04 -9.56
C ASN A 190 13.68 20.12 -9.04
N PRO A 191 12.46 20.63 -8.79
CA PRO A 191 11.33 19.83 -8.30
C PRO A 191 11.08 18.55 -9.11
N ALA A 192 11.28 18.57 -10.42
CA ALA A 192 11.10 17.39 -11.29
C ALA A 192 12.08 16.24 -10.99
N LYS A 193 13.24 16.54 -10.40
CA LYS A 193 14.27 15.54 -10.05
C LYS A 193 14.20 15.06 -8.60
N ILE A 194 13.53 15.80 -7.71
CA ILE A 194 13.48 15.50 -6.27
C ILE A 194 12.09 15.14 -5.76
N SER A 195 11.06 15.34 -6.58
CA SER A 195 9.67 14.99 -6.25
C SER A 195 9.32 13.62 -6.81
N GLY A 196 8.63 12.81 -6.03
CA GLY A 196 8.05 11.56 -6.50
C GLY A 196 6.75 11.79 -7.27
N MET A 197 6.19 10.70 -7.82
CA MET A 197 4.91 10.73 -8.53
C MET A 197 3.74 11.28 -7.70
N CYS A 198 3.83 11.18 -6.38
CA CYS A 198 2.86 11.76 -5.44
C CYS A 198 2.93 13.30 -5.31
N GLY A 199 3.81 13.98 -6.06
CA GLY A 199 4.01 15.43 -5.98
C GLY A 199 4.75 15.92 -4.73
N ARG A 200 5.14 15.02 -3.82
CA ARG A 200 5.97 15.32 -2.64
C ARG A 200 7.41 14.86 -2.85
N LEU A 201 8.33 15.35 -2.01
CA LEU A 201 9.72 14.90 -2.02
C LEU A 201 9.81 13.36 -1.94
N MET A 202 10.76 12.79 -2.69
CA MET A 202 10.95 11.34 -2.76
C MET A 202 11.29 10.75 -1.39
N CYS A 203 10.58 9.72 -0.96
CA CYS A 203 10.84 9.03 0.31
C CYS A 203 12.22 8.35 0.34
N CYS A 204 12.71 7.92 -0.83
CA CYS A 204 14.00 7.26 -0.95
C CYS A 204 15.18 8.25 -0.63
N LEU A 205 14.96 9.58 -0.72
CA LEU A 205 15.93 10.59 -0.23
C LEU A 205 16.21 10.45 1.26
N ARG A 206 15.20 10.12 2.07
CA ARG A 206 15.37 9.93 3.51
C ARG A 206 16.02 8.58 3.79
N PHE A 207 15.64 7.54 3.03
CA PHE A 207 16.23 6.22 3.17
C PHE A 207 17.74 6.23 2.91
N GLU A 208 18.19 6.92 1.86
CA GLU A 208 19.60 7.07 1.51
C GLU A 208 20.28 8.22 2.27
N TYR A 209 19.58 8.88 3.20
CA TYR A 209 20.15 9.96 3.96
C TYR A 209 20.96 9.42 5.14
N GLU A 210 22.27 9.35 4.94
CA GLU A 210 23.18 9.26 6.08
C GLU A 210 23.34 10.64 6.70
N PRO A 211 23.00 10.81 8.00
CA PRO A 211 23.40 12.00 8.71
C PRO A 211 24.93 12.02 8.74
N ARG A 212 25.53 12.87 7.91
CA ARG A 212 26.96 13.22 8.06
C ARG A 212 27.18 13.51 9.54
N GLN A 213 28.04 12.72 10.18
CA GLN A 213 28.55 13.07 11.50
C GLN A 213 29.23 14.42 11.33
N ASP A 214 28.56 15.48 11.74
CA ASP A 214 29.10 16.83 11.66
C ASP A 214 30.36 16.87 12.53
N PRO A 215 31.55 17.15 11.97
CA PRO A 215 32.78 17.27 12.77
C PRO A 215 32.66 18.32 13.89
N ARG A 216 31.66 19.21 13.82
CA ARG A 216 31.39 20.25 14.83
C ARG A 216 30.60 19.77 16.04
N ARG A 217 30.10 18.53 16.07
CA ARG A 217 29.45 17.94 17.27
C ARG A 217 30.43 17.31 18.27
N ARG A 218 31.75 17.39 18.04
CA ARG A 218 32.77 16.85 18.96
C ARG A 218 33.11 17.78 20.15
N GLY A 219 32.35 18.84 20.37
CA GLY A 219 32.45 19.68 21.55
C GLY A 219 31.08 20.22 21.94
N GLY A 220 30.50 19.72 23.02
CA GLY A 220 29.22 20.17 23.54
C GLY A 220 28.36 19.01 24.03
N ASP A 221 28.72 18.54 25.22
CA ASP A 221 27.90 17.93 26.27
C ASP A 221 27.04 16.71 25.93
N ALA A 222 27.40 15.62 26.60
CA ALA A 222 26.63 14.40 26.73
C ALA A 222 25.27 14.72 27.36
N ASP A 223 24.19 14.44 26.63
CA ASP A 223 23.02 13.83 27.24
C ASP A 223 22.08 13.20 26.21
N SER A 224 21.70 11.97 26.55
CA SER A 224 20.50 11.23 26.16
C SER A 224 20.41 10.46 24.82
N ALA A 225 20.13 9.16 25.02
CA ALA A 225 19.35 8.24 24.22
C ALA A 225 19.97 7.64 22.93
N SER A 226 20.52 6.44 23.16
CA SER A 226 20.81 5.39 22.19
C SER A 226 19.69 5.17 21.16
N ALA A 227 19.99 5.45 19.90
CA ALA A 227 19.33 4.83 18.76
C ALA A 227 20.36 3.89 18.11
N SER A 228 20.17 2.59 18.29
CA SER A 228 20.91 1.57 17.57
C SER A 228 20.70 1.76 16.06
N PRO A 229 21.74 1.56 15.22
CA PRO A 229 21.57 1.64 13.77
C PRO A 229 20.57 0.56 13.31
N PRO A 230 19.71 0.84 12.32
CA PRO A 230 18.95 -0.22 11.67
C PRO A 230 19.95 -1.19 11.03
N GLU A 231 19.81 -2.48 11.33
CA GLU A 231 20.60 -3.53 10.73
C GLU A 231 20.53 -3.45 9.21
N ASP A 232 21.70 -3.55 8.60
CA ASP A 232 21.96 -3.59 7.17
C ASP A 232 21.06 -4.64 6.50
N PRO A 233 20.12 -4.26 5.61
CA PRO A 233 19.48 -5.25 4.76
C PRO A 233 20.56 -5.71 3.78
N GLY A 234 21.12 -6.88 4.07
CA GLY A 234 22.24 -7.48 3.34
C GLY A 234 22.11 -7.49 1.80
N PRO A 235 23.17 -7.91 1.10
CA PRO A 235 23.33 -7.69 -0.33
C PRO A 235 22.12 -8.18 -1.13
N ARG A 236 21.62 -7.27 -1.97
CA ARG A 236 20.45 -7.43 -2.83
C ARG A 236 20.63 -8.65 -3.74
N ASP A 237 19.76 -9.65 -3.61
CA ASP A 237 19.62 -10.71 -4.59
C ASP A 237 19.09 -10.10 -5.90
N GLU A 238 19.95 -10.02 -6.93
CA GLU A 238 19.67 -9.46 -8.25
C GLU A 238 18.69 -10.30 -9.09
N ARG A 239 17.91 -11.20 -8.49
CA ARG A 239 16.98 -12.09 -9.18
C ARG A 239 15.54 -11.98 -8.68
N ARG A 240 14.97 -10.78 -8.71
CA ARG A 240 13.50 -10.59 -8.76
C ARG A 240 13.13 -9.52 -9.78
N VAL A 241 13.44 -9.79 -11.03
CA VAL A 241 12.66 -9.23 -12.14
C VAL A 241 11.38 -10.05 -12.17
N LEU A 242 10.32 -9.54 -11.52
CA LEU A 242 8.97 -10.04 -11.80
C LEU A 242 8.70 -9.70 -13.27
N PRO A 243 8.33 -10.68 -14.12
CA PRO A 243 7.95 -10.36 -15.48
C PRO A 243 6.68 -9.51 -15.41
N VAL A 244 6.78 -8.29 -15.94
CA VAL A 244 5.61 -7.51 -16.35
C VAL A 244 5.05 -8.25 -17.54
N ILE A 245 4.07 -9.12 -17.32
CA ILE A 245 3.28 -9.74 -18.39
C ILE A 245 2.09 -8.79 -18.67
N PRO A 246 1.81 -8.49 -19.95
CA PRO A 246 0.82 -7.50 -20.39
C PRO A 246 -0.61 -7.78 -19.90
#